data_AF-A0A6H9LL48-F1
#
_entry.id   AF-A0A6H9LL48-F1
#
_cell.length_a   1.000
_cell.length_b   1.000
_cell.length_c   1.000
_cell.angle_alpha   90.00
_cell.angle_beta   90.00
_cell.angle_gamma   90.00
#
_symmetry.space_group_name_H-M   'P 1'
#
loop_
_entity.id
_entity.type
_entity.pdbx_description
1 polymer ?
#
loop_
_entity_poly.entity_id
_entity_poly.type
_entity_poly.pdbx_seq_one_letter_code
_entity_poly.pdbx_strand_id
1 'polypeptide(L)'
;MTTVAAKSMLIFILIIFVVLLSPVSKSENVPLMLGNYFDLLVSGNTESAYFLWTEEARERAGRFGIEYTDIPLKIDCNSPIVRDIEMMRDYLQPPVKTAIQLNDGFTTLRYSHVIKGDLVEYDYTAREINGYQWLTFKQQYYTSGWKTTSSKYFNIRHVDYLKTQLNPIVLDEADAFVERMAQMLELSNDDLNLLAEKKMEYFYCENDEKVKLMTGHLIKGTFDLPSNDIISAFFPHYHEITHLLINFKLRKLPLYTLPIFREGIAVHLAGRWGKAPKTLEGIGEFLISQDIVNVDSILTMSSFNKNSQADVAYPAAGLFTGYLIDEIGLKKYLEMYLEFSGKFKPLLMLSVADIQHKILSFTNKTDWKEVQDSFASFLKRQIKEKALMLPGSEPKAKEVVQHENITISETSDWFCIEVDGAQVDTVKGNLLFGFDEQLTAFVSSLKGEQYKSDGALDDGFRYGVRFDQNEVGVYDYATSHLVAKYIFGLNPSDEYFNGESKKLRFKFRKDVLHYALTDKTEFKLLAD
;
A
#
# COMPACT_ATOMS: atom_id res chain seq x y z
N MET A 1 79.46 -6.30 19.39
CA MET A 1 78.21 -6.95 19.87
C MET A 1 76.96 -6.08 19.70
N THR A 2 77.07 -4.78 19.43
CA THR A 2 75.93 -3.84 19.28
C THR A 2 75.24 -3.86 17.90
N THR A 3 75.87 -4.42 16.87
CA THR A 3 75.33 -4.45 15.49
C THR A 3 74.41 -5.64 15.21
N VAL A 4 74.47 -6.69 16.02
CA VAL A 4 73.62 -7.89 15.85
C VAL A 4 72.22 -7.65 16.42
N ALA A 5 72.11 -6.96 17.56
CA ALA A 5 70.82 -6.65 18.20
C ALA A 5 69.94 -5.72 17.34
N ALA A 6 70.53 -4.75 16.64
CA ALA A 6 69.80 -3.83 15.76
C ALA A 6 69.22 -4.53 14.51
N LYS A 7 69.94 -5.51 13.95
CA LYS A 7 69.43 -6.32 12.83
C LYS A 7 68.30 -7.25 13.26
N SER A 8 68.40 -7.86 14.44
CA SER A 8 67.33 -8.72 14.97
C SER A 8 66.04 -7.94 15.26
N MET A 9 66.15 -6.69 15.76
CA MET A 9 64.97 -5.85 16.03
C MET A 9 64.32 -5.34 14.73
N LEU A 10 65.09 -5.00 13.71
CA LEU A 10 64.56 -4.58 12.40
C LEU A 10 63.84 -5.74 11.69
N ILE A 11 64.38 -6.96 11.77
CA ILE A 11 63.76 -8.17 11.22
C ILE A 11 62.47 -8.49 11.99
N PHE A 12 62.43 -8.31 13.31
CA PHE A 12 61.23 -8.54 14.11
C PHE A 12 60.12 -7.54 13.79
N ILE A 13 60.45 -6.25 13.59
CA ILE A 13 59.50 -5.22 13.16
C ILE A 13 59.01 -5.49 11.72
N LEU A 14 59.89 -5.93 10.82
CA LEU A 14 59.50 -6.28 9.45
C LEU A 14 58.61 -7.53 9.40
N ILE A 15 58.84 -8.53 10.27
CA ILE A 15 57.98 -9.72 10.39
C ILE A 15 56.61 -9.34 10.97
N ILE A 16 56.54 -8.44 11.95
CA ILE A 16 55.25 -7.92 12.45
C ILE A 16 54.51 -7.14 11.36
N PHE A 17 55.23 -6.35 10.55
CA PHE A 17 54.62 -5.62 9.42
C PHE A 17 54.16 -6.55 8.29
N VAL A 18 54.88 -7.65 8.01
CA VAL A 18 54.49 -8.66 7.00
C VAL A 18 53.35 -9.56 7.49
N VAL A 19 53.22 -9.81 8.80
CA VAL A 19 52.07 -10.50 9.39
C VAL A 19 50.83 -9.60 9.41
N LEU A 20 50.98 -8.28 9.57
CA LEU A 20 49.89 -7.30 9.43
C LEU A 20 49.51 -6.97 7.97
N LEU A 21 50.41 -7.25 7.01
CA LEU A 21 50.18 -7.15 5.56
C LEU A 21 49.87 -8.50 4.90
N SER A 22 49.78 -9.57 5.69
CA SER A 22 49.25 -10.83 5.19
C SER A 22 47.81 -10.56 4.75
N PRO A 23 47.40 -10.93 3.54
CA PRO A 23 46.00 -10.84 3.16
C PRO A 23 45.23 -11.66 4.18
N VAL A 24 44.58 -10.98 5.13
CA VAL A 24 43.54 -11.57 5.97
C VAL A 24 42.68 -12.33 4.99
N SER A 25 42.59 -13.64 5.17
CA SER A 25 41.89 -14.55 4.28
C SER A 25 40.58 -13.89 3.85
N LYS A 26 40.54 -13.44 2.59
CA LYS A 26 39.42 -12.73 1.98
C LYS A 26 38.26 -13.71 1.78
N SER A 27 37.61 -14.03 2.88
CA SER A 27 36.20 -14.35 3.01
C SER A 27 36.00 -14.53 4.52
N GLU A 28 35.55 -13.49 5.22
CA GLU A 28 34.84 -13.79 6.46
C GLU A 28 33.71 -14.76 6.09
N ASN A 29 33.71 -15.93 6.73
CA ASN A 29 32.71 -16.97 6.51
C ASN A 29 31.34 -16.32 6.71
N VAL A 30 30.48 -16.24 5.69
CA VAL A 30 29.19 -15.50 5.75
C VAL A 30 28.37 -15.85 7.02
N PRO A 31 28.31 -17.13 7.46
CA PRO A 31 27.82 -17.52 8.78
C PRO A 31 28.39 -16.78 9.99
N LEU A 32 29.69 -16.47 10.01
CA LEU A 32 30.35 -15.73 11.09
C LEU A 32 29.86 -14.28 11.16
N MET A 33 29.66 -13.61 10.02
CA MET A 33 29.11 -12.25 9.99
C MET A 33 27.71 -12.21 10.61
N LEU A 34 26.83 -13.16 10.25
CA LEU A 34 25.49 -13.24 10.83
C LEU A 34 25.53 -13.63 12.32
N GLY A 35 26.45 -14.51 12.72
CA GLY A 35 26.71 -14.82 14.13
C GLY A 35 27.11 -13.59 14.93
N ASN A 36 28.07 -12.80 14.42
CA ASN A 36 28.48 -11.55 15.04
C ASN A 36 27.32 -10.55 15.15
N TYR A 37 26.47 -10.45 14.10
CA TYR A 37 25.27 -9.63 14.15
C TYR A 37 24.32 -10.04 15.28
N PHE A 38 24.06 -11.35 15.45
CA PHE A 38 23.25 -11.87 16.55
C PHE A 38 23.87 -11.61 17.92
N ASP A 39 25.18 -11.76 18.08
CA ASP A 39 25.87 -11.47 19.33
C ASP A 39 25.78 -9.98 19.72
N LEU A 40 25.86 -9.08 18.73
CA LEU A 40 25.67 -7.64 18.94
C LEU A 40 24.23 -7.30 19.35
N LEU A 41 23.22 -7.94 18.75
CA LEU A 41 21.82 -7.79 19.16
C LEU A 41 21.60 -8.27 20.60
N VAL A 42 22.10 -9.45 20.96
CA VAL A 42 21.94 -10.05 22.29
C VAL A 42 22.65 -9.25 23.38
N SER A 43 23.81 -8.68 23.08
CA SER A 43 24.57 -7.83 24.00
C SER A 43 24.01 -6.40 24.13
N GLY A 44 23.01 -6.03 23.32
CA GLY A 44 22.41 -4.70 23.31
C GLY A 44 23.23 -3.65 22.56
N ASN A 45 24.29 -4.03 21.84
CA ASN A 45 25.09 -3.13 21.02
C ASN A 45 24.44 -2.94 19.63
N THR A 46 23.25 -2.32 19.63
CA THR A 46 22.42 -2.12 18.43
C THR A 46 23.07 -1.19 17.41
N GLU A 47 23.90 -0.24 17.86
CA GLU A 47 24.67 0.65 16.98
C GLU A 47 25.65 -0.15 16.12
N SER A 48 26.46 -1.01 16.73
CA SER A 48 27.40 -1.85 15.96
C SER A 48 26.65 -2.85 15.07
N ALA A 49 25.52 -3.41 15.55
CA ALA A 49 24.67 -4.28 14.74
C ALA A 49 24.11 -3.55 13.51
N TYR A 50 23.69 -2.29 13.66
CA TYR A 50 23.24 -1.43 12.56
C TYR A 50 24.34 -1.24 11.52
N PHE A 51 25.60 -1.06 11.95
CA PHE A 51 26.74 -0.89 11.05
C PHE A 51 27.13 -2.16 10.27
N LEU A 52 26.61 -3.34 10.59
CA LEU A 52 26.79 -4.54 9.76
C LEU A 52 25.89 -4.59 8.53
N TRP A 53 24.94 -3.65 8.42
CA TRP A 53 24.14 -3.46 7.21
C TRP A 53 24.86 -2.53 6.23
N THR A 54 24.62 -2.73 4.93
CA THR A 54 25.12 -1.84 3.86
C THR A 54 24.71 -0.38 4.09
N GLU A 55 25.51 0.56 3.60
CA GLU A 55 25.22 2.00 3.72
C GLU A 55 23.86 2.36 3.11
N GLU A 56 23.55 1.77 1.96
CA GLU A 56 22.28 1.96 1.28
C GLU A 56 21.10 1.42 2.10
N ALA A 57 21.25 0.28 2.77
CA ALA A 57 20.19 -0.24 3.65
C ALA A 57 19.98 0.66 4.87
N ARG A 58 21.08 1.17 5.45
CA ARG A 58 21.05 2.13 6.56
C ARG A 58 20.37 3.44 6.19
N GLU A 59 20.74 4.04 5.06
CA GLU A 59 20.13 5.25 4.52
C GLU A 59 18.62 5.08 4.38
N ARG A 60 18.19 4.01 3.68
CA ARG A 60 16.78 3.77 3.43
C ARG A 60 15.98 3.57 4.70
N ALA A 61 16.52 2.80 5.65
CA ALA A 61 15.88 2.59 6.94
C ALA A 61 15.74 3.89 7.75
N GLY A 62 16.74 4.79 7.68
CA GLY A 62 16.83 5.99 8.50
C GLY A 62 16.32 7.29 7.87
N ARG A 63 16.15 7.37 6.55
CA ARG A 63 15.93 8.62 5.79
C ARG A 63 14.73 9.47 6.23
N PHE A 64 13.74 8.83 6.86
CA PHE A 64 12.53 9.47 7.33
C PHE A 64 12.43 9.52 8.86
N GLY A 65 13.48 9.20 9.62
CA GLY A 65 13.45 9.30 11.08
C GLY A 65 12.27 8.56 11.76
N ILE A 66 11.75 7.52 11.12
CA ILE A 66 10.70 6.67 11.67
C ILE A 66 11.39 5.69 12.64
N GLU A 67 10.87 5.55 13.84
CA GLU A 67 11.40 4.70 14.91
C GLU A 67 10.27 3.86 15.53
N TYR A 68 10.56 2.58 15.77
CA TYR A 68 9.63 1.69 16.46
C TYR A 68 9.98 1.57 17.94
N THR A 69 9.11 2.07 18.83
CA THR A 69 9.44 2.25 20.26
C THR A 69 9.65 0.96 21.04
N ASP A 70 9.10 -0.14 20.55
CA ASP A 70 9.16 -1.47 21.17
C ASP A 70 10.12 -2.44 20.46
N ILE A 71 10.90 -1.93 19.50
CA ILE A 71 11.85 -2.72 18.70
C ILE A 71 13.24 -2.07 18.75
N PRO A 72 14.30 -2.83 19.11
CA PRO A 72 15.64 -2.26 19.30
C PRO A 72 16.32 -1.81 18.00
N LEU A 73 15.93 -2.36 16.85
CA LEU A 73 16.58 -2.10 15.58
C LEU A 73 15.59 -2.11 14.41
N LYS A 74 15.21 -0.93 13.91
CA LYS A 74 14.22 -0.77 12.83
C LYS A 74 14.61 -1.50 11.53
N ILE A 75 15.88 -1.44 11.13
CA ILE A 75 16.36 -2.03 9.87
C ILE A 75 16.13 -3.55 9.77
N ASP A 76 15.84 -4.21 10.89
CA ASP A 76 15.53 -5.64 10.97
C ASP A 76 14.20 -5.91 11.72
N CYS A 77 13.28 -4.94 11.77
CA CYS A 77 12.04 -5.07 12.54
C CYS A 77 11.06 -6.12 11.99
N ASN A 78 11.33 -6.69 10.82
CA ASN A 78 10.61 -7.83 10.28
C ASN A 78 11.13 -9.18 10.77
N SER A 79 12.36 -9.25 11.29
CA SER A 79 12.92 -10.49 11.81
C SER A 79 12.25 -10.91 13.11
N PRO A 80 11.89 -12.20 13.26
CA PRO A 80 11.42 -12.73 14.54
C PRO A 80 12.47 -12.58 15.65
N ILE A 81 13.76 -12.48 15.29
CA ILE A 81 14.87 -12.30 16.23
C ILE A 81 14.75 -10.95 16.93
N VAL A 82 14.66 -9.87 16.16
CA VAL A 82 14.59 -8.51 16.69
C VAL A 82 13.24 -8.22 17.37
N ARG A 83 12.18 -8.93 16.98
CA ARG A 83 10.85 -8.83 17.60
C ARG A 83 10.76 -9.43 19.01
N ASP A 84 11.58 -10.42 19.34
CA ASP A 84 11.57 -11.11 20.66
C ASP A 84 12.99 -11.57 21.06
N ILE A 85 13.96 -10.66 21.12
CA ILE A 85 15.39 -10.98 21.38
C ILE A 85 15.57 -11.80 22.66
N GLU A 86 14.79 -11.51 23.71
CA GLU A 86 14.85 -12.22 24.98
C GLU A 86 14.52 -13.70 24.80
N MET A 87 13.44 -14.02 24.06
CA MET A 87 13.10 -15.41 23.73
C MET A 87 14.13 -16.05 22.81
N MET A 88 14.71 -15.28 21.89
CA MET A 88 15.53 -15.80 20.80
C MET A 88 16.98 -16.06 21.21
N ARG A 89 17.48 -15.40 22.28
CA ARG A 89 18.88 -15.45 22.76
C ARG A 89 19.48 -16.86 22.78
N ASP A 90 18.75 -17.85 23.27
CA ASP A 90 19.27 -19.21 23.46
C ASP A 90 19.19 -20.08 22.19
N TYR A 91 18.67 -19.53 21.08
CA TYR A 91 18.38 -20.26 19.83
C TYR A 91 19.13 -19.72 18.62
N LEU A 92 19.99 -18.70 18.77
CA LEU A 92 20.70 -18.04 17.67
C LEU A 92 21.91 -18.83 17.13
N GLN A 93 22.21 -20.00 17.70
CA GLN A 93 23.33 -20.86 17.31
C GLN A 93 22.83 -22.24 16.85
N PRO A 94 23.23 -22.74 15.66
CA PRO A 94 24.04 -22.05 14.66
C PRO A 94 23.27 -20.91 13.96
N PRO A 95 23.94 -19.83 13.53
CA PRO A 95 23.26 -18.64 12.98
C PRO A 95 22.71 -18.88 11.58
N VAL A 96 23.28 -19.84 10.84
CA VAL A 96 22.90 -20.17 9.46
C VAL A 96 22.68 -21.66 9.34
N LYS A 97 21.47 -22.05 8.91
CA LYS A 97 21.12 -23.42 8.55
C LYS A 97 21.53 -23.74 7.11
N THR A 98 21.28 -22.80 6.20
CA THR A 98 21.59 -22.93 4.78
C THR A 98 22.10 -21.59 4.24
N ALA A 99 23.18 -21.61 3.47
CA ALA A 99 23.66 -20.46 2.71
C ALA A 99 23.58 -20.76 1.22
N ILE A 100 22.98 -19.86 0.44
CA ILE A 100 22.82 -19.98 -1.01
C ILE A 100 23.52 -18.79 -1.66
N GLN A 101 24.60 -19.06 -2.39
CA GLN A 101 25.27 -18.05 -3.20
C GLN A 101 24.37 -17.67 -4.38
N LEU A 102 24.17 -16.38 -4.56
CA LEU A 102 23.46 -15.78 -5.68
C LEU A 102 24.48 -15.06 -6.60
N ASN A 103 23.99 -14.58 -7.74
CA ASN A 103 24.79 -13.77 -8.67
C ASN A 103 25.20 -12.43 -8.05
N ASP A 104 26.14 -11.74 -8.70
CA ASP A 104 26.58 -10.38 -8.36
C ASP A 104 27.08 -10.21 -6.91
N GLY A 105 27.62 -11.28 -6.32
CA GLY A 105 28.18 -11.26 -4.96
C GLY A 105 27.12 -11.24 -3.85
N PHE A 106 25.86 -11.57 -4.14
CA PHE A 106 24.80 -11.70 -3.13
C PHE A 106 24.74 -13.12 -2.56
N THR A 107 24.30 -13.25 -1.31
CA THR A 107 24.11 -14.54 -0.63
C THR A 107 22.85 -14.50 0.22
N THR A 108 21.99 -15.52 0.11
CA THR A 108 20.86 -15.72 1.04
C THR A 108 21.28 -16.63 2.18
N LEU A 109 20.98 -16.22 3.41
CA LEU A 109 21.30 -16.93 4.64
C LEU A 109 20.01 -17.28 5.37
N ARG A 110 19.69 -18.58 5.46
CA ARG A 110 18.51 -19.06 6.18
C ARG A 110 18.84 -19.32 7.64
N TYR A 111 18.20 -18.59 8.54
CA TYR A 111 18.08 -18.95 9.94
C TYR A 111 16.86 -19.87 10.13
N SER A 112 17.01 -20.93 10.94
CA SER A 112 15.93 -21.85 11.27
C SER A 112 16.17 -22.52 12.63
N HIS A 113 15.19 -22.42 13.52
CA HIS A 113 15.19 -23.14 14.80
C HIS A 113 13.76 -23.51 15.24
N VAL A 114 13.62 -24.61 15.99
CA VAL A 114 12.35 -24.94 16.67
C VAL A 114 12.34 -24.29 18.06
N ILE A 115 11.34 -23.44 18.34
CA ILE A 115 11.22 -22.67 19.58
C ILE A 115 9.84 -22.94 20.16
N LYS A 116 9.79 -23.53 21.36
CA LYS A 116 8.55 -23.94 22.03
C LYS A 116 7.62 -24.81 21.18
N GLY A 117 8.18 -25.58 20.26
CA GLY A 117 7.44 -26.48 19.36
C GLY A 117 7.13 -25.89 17.99
N ASP A 118 7.32 -24.58 17.80
CA ASP A 118 7.08 -23.90 16.52
C ASP A 118 8.38 -23.75 15.74
N LEU A 119 8.35 -24.03 14.43
CA LEU A 119 9.46 -23.76 13.54
C LEU A 119 9.51 -22.25 13.24
N VAL A 120 10.61 -21.61 13.62
CA VAL A 120 10.90 -20.21 13.31
C VAL A 120 11.94 -20.17 12.20
N GLU A 121 11.59 -19.57 11.07
CA GLU A 121 12.47 -19.36 9.92
C GLU A 121 12.56 -17.88 9.54
N TYR A 122 13.74 -17.48 9.08
CA TYR A 122 13.96 -16.14 8.52
C TYR A 122 15.13 -16.15 7.54
N ASP A 123 14.97 -15.46 6.41
CA ASP A 123 16.00 -15.35 5.37
C ASP A 123 16.66 -13.96 5.42
N TYR A 124 17.95 -13.92 5.74
CA TYR A 124 18.79 -12.73 5.60
C TYR A 124 19.42 -12.68 4.21
N THR A 125 19.66 -11.48 3.68
CA THR A 125 20.43 -11.28 2.44
C THR A 125 21.72 -10.56 2.78
N ALA A 126 22.85 -11.05 2.25
CA ALA A 126 24.15 -10.42 2.36
C ALA A 126 24.70 -10.07 0.97
N ARG A 127 25.59 -9.08 0.91
CA ARG A 127 26.30 -8.67 -0.30
C ARG A 127 27.79 -8.51 -0.01
N GLU A 128 28.61 -9.00 -0.91
CA GLU A 128 30.05 -8.76 -0.87
C GLU A 128 30.40 -7.36 -1.40
N ILE A 129 31.09 -6.57 -0.57
CA ILE A 129 31.62 -5.25 -0.94
C ILE A 129 33.08 -5.18 -0.47
N ASN A 130 34.00 -4.99 -1.41
CA ASN A 130 35.44 -4.92 -1.14
C ASN A 130 36.03 -6.13 -0.39
N GLY A 131 35.46 -7.33 -0.60
CA GLY A 131 35.89 -8.57 0.06
C GLY A 131 35.32 -8.79 1.46
N TYR A 132 34.38 -7.94 1.90
CA TYR A 132 33.63 -8.06 3.16
C TYR A 132 32.16 -8.33 2.89
N GLN A 133 31.50 -9.03 3.79
CA GLN A 133 30.08 -9.37 3.69
C GLN A 133 29.26 -8.42 4.56
N TRP A 134 28.19 -7.86 3.99
CA TRP A 134 27.32 -6.90 4.66
C TRP A 134 25.87 -7.34 4.53
N LEU A 135 25.07 -7.19 5.58
CA LEU A 135 23.63 -7.41 5.50
C LEU A 135 22.99 -6.36 4.58
N THR A 136 22.00 -6.78 3.81
CA THR A 136 21.26 -5.90 2.93
C THR A 136 19.82 -6.34 2.76
N PHE A 137 19.00 -5.47 2.20
CA PHE A 137 17.63 -5.78 1.88
C PHE A 137 17.51 -6.64 0.62
N LYS A 138 16.62 -7.62 0.67
CA LYS A 138 16.40 -8.60 -0.41
C LYS A 138 16.02 -7.95 -1.75
N GLN A 139 15.27 -6.84 -1.70
CA GLN A 139 14.90 -6.08 -2.90
C GLN A 139 16.11 -5.55 -3.68
N GLN A 140 17.27 -5.31 -3.05
CA GLN A 140 18.47 -4.88 -3.78
C GLN A 140 18.96 -5.94 -4.77
N TYR A 141 18.89 -7.22 -4.39
CA TYR A 141 19.27 -8.32 -5.28
C TYR A 141 18.31 -8.41 -6.47
N TYR A 142 17.01 -8.48 -6.21
CA TYR A 142 16.01 -8.73 -7.24
C TYR A 142 15.79 -7.59 -8.23
N THR A 143 16.30 -6.40 -7.91
CA THR A 143 16.15 -5.17 -8.69
C THR A 143 17.50 -4.69 -9.24
N SER A 144 18.54 -5.53 -9.12
CA SER A 144 19.81 -5.32 -9.81
C SER A 144 19.54 -5.15 -11.32
N GLY A 145 19.95 -4.00 -11.87
CA GLY A 145 19.76 -3.64 -13.28
C GLY A 145 18.41 -3.00 -13.64
N TRP A 146 17.48 -2.85 -12.70
CA TRP A 146 16.22 -2.12 -12.95
C TRP A 146 16.50 -0.63 -13.25
N LYS A 147 15.67 -0.04 -14.10
CA LYS A 147 15.71 1.39 -14.40
C LYS A 147 15.00 2.17 -13.31
N THR A 148 15.28 3.47 -13.24
CA THR A 148 14.61 4.39 -12.33
C THR A 148 13.92 5.49 -13.14
N THR A 149 12.62 5.64 -12.91
CA THR A 149 11.84 6.82 -13.30
C THR A 149 11.58 7.64 -12.03
N SER A 150 11.92 8.92 -12.03
CA SER A 150 11.78 9.78 -10.85
C SER A 150 10.70 10.84 -11.06
N SER A 151 9.93 11.11 -10.02
CA SER A 151 9.01 12.26 -9.92
C SER A 151 9.47 13.18 -8.77
N LYS A 152 8.62 14.11 -8.30
CA LYS A 152 8.94 14.99 -7.17
C LYS A 152 9.20 14.19 -5.90
N TYR A 153 8.32 13.25 -5.55
CA TYR A 153 8.42 12.51 -4.29
C TYR A 153 8.85 11.05 -4.46
N PHE A 154 9.03 10.52 -5.68
CA PHE A 154 9.31 9.10 -5.90
C PHE A 154 10.57 8.84 -6.73
N ASN A 155 11.23 7.74 -6.38
CA ASN A 155 12.16 7.01 -7.25
C ASN A 155 11.53 5.64 -7.55
N ILE A 156 11.01 5.48 -8.76
CA ILE A 156 10.27 4.29 -9.19
C ILE A 156 11.21 3.38 -9.94
N ARG A 157 11.57 2.26 -9.33
CA ARG A 157 12.39 1.20 -9.92
C ARG A 157 11.50 0.21 -10.66
N HIS A 158 11.82 -0.05 -11.92
CA HIS A 158 11.02 -0.92 -12.78
C HIS A 158 11.88 -1.60 -13.87
N VAL A 159 11.34 -2.66 -14.48
CA VAL A 159 11.85 -3.25 -15.73
C VAL A 159 11.40 -2.44 -16.94
N ASP A 160 12.10 -2.54 -18.08
CA ASP A 160 11.94 -1.62 -19.22
C ASP A 160 10.50 -1.53 -19.76
N TYR A 161 9.78 -2.65 -19.90
CA TYR A 161 8.43 -2.61 -20.47
C TYR A 161 7.39 -1.98 -19.55
N LEU A 162 7.61 -1.94 -18.23
CA LEU A 162 6.69 -1.26 -17.30
C LEU A 162 6.76 0.27 -17.43
N LYS A 163 7.77 0.81 -18.12
CA LYS A 163 7.87 2.24 -18.41
C LYS A 163 6.64 2.79 -19.14
N THR A 164 6.00 1.98 -19.99
CA THR A 164 4.79 2.37 -20.73
C THR A 164 3.54 2.45 -19.85
N GLN A 165 3.63 2.10 -18.57
CA GLN A 165 2.55 2.29 -17.59
C GLN A 165 2.82 3.50 -16.67
N LEU A 166 4.00 4.13 -16.78
CA LEU A 166 4.40 5.32 -16.01
C LEU A 166 4.24 6.59 -16.86
N ASN A 167 3.00 6.88 -17.26
CA ASN A 167 2.66 8.10 -18.00
C ASN A 167 2.82 9.37 -17.14
N PRO A 168 2.98 10.58 -17.74
CA PRO A 168 3.12 11.81 -16.97
C PRO A 168 1.96 12.08 -16.00
N ILE A 169 0.72 11.82 -16.42
CA ILE A 169 -0.47 12.04 -15.60
C ILE A 169 -0.43 11.20 -14.33
N VAL A 170 -0.04 9.92 -14.41
CA VAL A 170 0.04 9.05 -13.22
C VAL A 170 1.15 9.45 -12.26
N LEU A 171 2.26 10.00 -12.77
CA LEU A 171 3.34 10.53 -11.95
C LEU A 171 2.91 11.80 -11.22
N ASP A 172 2.23 12.71 -11.94
CA ASP A 172 1.71 13.95 -11.37
C ASP A 172 0.61 13.68 -10.33
N GLU A 173 -0.29 12.73 -10.58
CA GLU A 173 -1.31 12.32 -9.60
C GLU A 173 -0.71 11.63 -8.37
N ALA A 174 0.37 10.86 -8.54
CA ALA A 174 1.11 10.30 -7.42
C ALA A 174 1.72 11.38 -6.54
N ASP A 175 2.33 12.40 -7.14
CA ASP A 175 2.89 13.53 -6.40
C ASP A 175 1.79 14.39 -5.74
N ALA A 176 0.70 14.66 -6.46
CA ALA A 176 -0.45 15.40 -5.94
C ALA A 176 -1.13 14.66 -4.78
N PHE A 177 -1.16 13.32 -4.81
CA PHE A 177 -1.64 12.53 -3.68
C PHE A 177 -0.80 12.76 -2.41
N VAL A 178 0.53 12.79 -2.52
CA VAL A 178 1.43 13.09 -1.39
C VAL A 178 1.14 14.48 -0.83
N GLU A 179 0.92 15.47 -1.69
CA GLU A 179 0.61 16.84 -1.27
C GLU A 179 -0.74 16.95 -0.55
N ARG A 180 -1.78 16.31 -1.09
CA ARG A 180 -3.10 16.23 -0.43
C ARG A 180 -2.99 15.53 0.92
N MET A 181 -2.29 14.41 1.00
CA MET A 181 -2.07 13.69 2.25
C MET A 181 -1.25 14.51 3.25
N ALA A 182 -0.21 15.22 2.79
CA ALA A 182 0.58 16.10 3.64
C ALA A 182 -0.26 17.23 4.23
N GLN A 183 -1.13 17.84 3.43
CA GLN A 183 -2.08 18.84 3.91
C GLN A 183 -3.04 18.24 4.96
N MET A 184 -3.63 17.08 4.67
CA MET A 184 -4.57 16.41 5.59
C MET A 184 -3.90 16.03 6.90
N LEU A 185 -2.68 15.49 6.85
CA LEU A 185 -1.91 15.11 8.02
C LEU A 185 -1.22 16.30 8.70
N GLU A 186 -1.40 17.52 8.21
CA GLU A 186 -0.73 18.72 8.72
C GLU A 186 0.80 18.51 8.81
N LEU A 187 1.41 17.98 7.74
CA LEU A 187 2.86 17.92 7.61
C LEU A 187 3.41 19.33 7.34
N SER A 188 4.59 19.61 7.89
CA SER A 188 5.25 20.90 7.71
C SER A 188 5.86 21.05 6.31
N ASN A 189 6.28 22.26 5.95
CA ASN A 189 7.05 22.46 4.71
C ASN A 189 8.40 21.74 4.76
N ASP A 190 9.03 21.65 5.93
CA ASP A 190 10.29 20.92 6.11
C ASP A 190 10.09 19.41 5.91
N ASP A 191 8.96 18.88 6.36
CA ASP A 191 8.55 17.51 6.09
C ASP A 191 8.39 17.23 4.58
N LEU A 192 7.71 18.11 3.86
CA LEU A 192 7.56 18.01 2.40
C LEU A 192 8.90 18.14 1.66
N ASN A 193 9.77 19.04 2.11
CA ASN A 193 11.12 19.19 1.57
C ASN A 193 11.94 17.92 1.79
N LEU A 194 11.86 17.32 2.98
CA LEU A 194 12.52 16.05 3.28
C LEU A 194 12.01 14.91 2.38
N LEU A 195 10.68 14.80 2.19
CA LEU A 195 10.09 13.82 1.29
C LEU A 195 10.55 14.02 -0.15
N ALA A 196 10.65 15.25 -0.63
CA ALA A 196 11.12 15.56 -1.98
C ALA A 196 12.63 15.33 -2.17
N GLU A 197 13.44 15.62 -1.14
CA GLU A 197 14.89 15.40 -1.16
C GLU A 197 15.23 13.91 -1.13
N LYS A 198 14.68 13.17 -0.16
CA LYS A 198 15.01 11.76 0.05
C LYS A 198 14.27 10.82 -0.89
N LYS A 199 13.07 11.23 -1.33
CA LYS A 199 12.13 10.46 -2.15
C LYS A 199 11.74 9.11 -1.57
N MET A 200 10.53 8.67 -1.88
CA MET A 200 10.06 7.33 -1.59
C MET A 200 10.57 6.38 -2.66
N GLU A 201 11.26 5.34 -2.24
CA GLU A 201 11.68 4.29 -3.17
C GLU A 201 10.50 3.35 -3.41
N TYR A 202 10.17 3.19 -4.70
CA TYR A 202 9.04 2.41 -5.15
C TYR A 202 9.53 1.30 -6.08
N PHE A 203 9.37 0.05 -5.69
CA PHE A 203 9.65 -1.10 -6.55
C PHE A 203 8.40 -1.53 -7.26
N TYR A 204 8.28 -1.11 -8.53
CA TYR A 204 7.16 -1.46 -9.37
C TYR A 204 7.41 -2.81 -10.04
N CYS A 205 6.83 -3.85 -9.44
CA CYS A 205 6.93 -5.23 -9.83
C CYS A 205 6.01 -5.57 -11.00
N GLU A 206 6.42 -6.56 -11.77
CA GLU A 206 5.70 -7.08 -12.93
C GLU A 206 4.40 -7.81 -12.54
N ASN A 207 4.40 -8.43 -11.36
CA ASN A 207 3.31 -9.25 -10.84
C ASN A 207 3.50 -9.54 -9.33
N ASP A 208 2.47 -10.13 -8.73
CA ASP A 208 2.42 -10.49 -7.31
C ASP A 208 3.48 -11.55 -6.93
N GLU A 209 3.89 -12.42 -7.86
CA GLU A 209 4.97 -13.39 -7.62
C GLU A 209 6.32 -12.69 -7.44
N LYS A 210 6.57 -11.63 -8.21
CA LYS A 210 7.78 -10.82 -8.04
C LYS A 210 7.75 -10.05 -6.72
N VAL A 211 6.57 -9.59 -6.27
CA VAL A 211 6.38 -9.03 -4.92
C VAL A 211 6.74 -10.09 -3.87
N LYS A 212 6.18 -11.31 -3.97
CA LYS A 212 6.48 -12.43 -3.07
C LYS A 212 7.94 -12.78 -3.01
N LEU A 213 8.66 -12.76 -4.12
CA LEU A 213 10.10 -13.00 -4.12
C LEU A 213 10.84 -11.99 -3.22
N MET A 214 10.46 -10.71 -3.26
CA MET A 214 11.07 -9.66 -2.44
C MET A 214 10.60 -9.67 -0.98
N THR A 215 9.31 -9.89 -0.73
CA THR A 215 8.68 -9.69 0.59
C THR A 215 8.46 -10.98 1.37
N GLY A 216 8.46 -12.14 0.70
CA GLY A 216 8.07 -13.44 1.25
C GLY A 216 6.56 -13.73 1.19
N HIS A 217 5.73 -12.76 0.77
CA HIS A 217 4.27 -12.87 0.82
C HIS A 217 3.63 -12.68 -0.56
N LEU A 218 2.70 -13.56 -0.95
CA LEU A 218 1.93 -13.41 -2.19
C LEU A 218 0.82 -12.37 -2.00
N ILE A 219 1.16 -11.11 -2.27
CA ILE A 219 0.30 -9.94 -2.10
C ILE A 219 0.52 -8.95 -3.24
N LYS A 220 -0.45 -8.05 -3.45
CA LYS A 220 -0.37 -6.98 -4.47
C LYS A 220 0.73 -5.97 -4.21
N GLY A 221 0.99 -5.69 -2.94
CA GLY A 221 2.06 -4.81 -2.51
C GLY A 221 2.11 -4.69 -0.99
N THR A 222 3.16 -4.03 -0.51
CA THR A 222 3.35 -3.72 0.90
C THR A 222 4.23 -2.49 1.04
N PHE A 223 3.99 -1.74 2.11
CA PHE A 223 4.97 -0.88 2.74
C PHE A 223 5.95 -1.73 3.56
N ASP A 224 7.22 -1.75 3.18
CA ASP A 224 8.27 -2.47 3.89
C ASP A 224 8.81 -1.62 5.05
N LEU A 225 8.33 -1.90 6.26
CA LEU A 225 8.64 -1.17 7.49
C LEU A 225 10.16 -0.98 7.75
N PRO A 226 11.03 -2.00 7.55
CA PRO A 226 12.45 -1.84 7.79
C PRO A 226 13.10 -0.79 6.89
N SER A 227 12.82 -0.84 5.59
CA SER A 227 13.47 -0.02 4.56
C SER A 227 12.76 1.29 4.21
N ASN A 228 11.53 1.48 4.67
CA ASN A 228 10.62 2.54 4.22
C ASN A 228 10.29 2.50 2.71
N ASP A 229 10.29 1.32 2.11
CA ASP A 229 10.03 1.15 0.68
C ASP A 229 8.58 0.79 0.39
N ILE A 230 8.09 1.13 -0.79
CA ILE A 230 6.88 0.55 -1.33
C ILE A 230 7.27 -0.52 -2.34
N ILE A 231 6.80 -1.75 -2.15
CA ILE A 231 7.04 -2.87 -3.08
C ILE A 231 5.68 -3.34 -3.58
N SER A 232 5.38 -3.18 -4.88
CA SER A 232 4.05 -3.50 -5.39
C SER A 232 4.02 -3.83 -6.87
N ALA A 233 3.08 -4.69 -7.26
CA ALA A 233 2.73 -4.99 -8.66
C ALA A 233 1.75 -3.98 -9.28
N PHE A 234 1.47 -2.87 -8.60
CA PHE A 234 0.48 -1.88 -9.01
C PHE A 234 1.04 -0.49 -8.73
N PHE A 235 0.94 0.46 -9.66
CA PHE A 235 1.39 1.83 -9.45
C PHE A 235 0.31 2.84 -9.91
N PRO A 236 0.02 3.89 -9.12
CA PRO A 236 0.49 4.16 -7.76
C PRO A 236 -0.33 3.35 -6.75
N HIS A 237 0.33 2.67 -5.82
CA HIS A 237 -0.37 1.97 -4.74
C HIS A 237 -0.61 2.91 -3.54
N TYR A 238 -1.61 3.79 -3.66
CA TYR A 238 -1.89 4.83 -2.67
C TYR A 238 -2.07 4.29 -1.23
N HIS A 239 -2.67 3.11 -1.10
CA HIS A 239 -2.86 2.44 0.19
C HIS A 239 -1.54 2.26 0.98
N GLU A 240 -0.50 1.74 0.32
CA GLU A 240 0.81 1.53 0.94
C GLU A 240 1.55 2.85 1.18
N ILE A 241 1.36 3.83 0.28
CA ILE A 241 1.90 5.18 0.46
C ILE A 241 1.29 5.81 1.72
N THR A 242 -0.01 5.61 2.00
CA THR A 242 -0.63 6.09 3.24
C THR A 242 -0.01 5.46 4.48
N HIS A 243 0.29 4.16 4.49
CA HIS A 243 0.98 3.54 5.63
C HIS A 243 2.32 4.22 5.93
N LEU A 244 3.10 4.52 4.89
CA LEU A 244 4.35 5.28 5.04
C LEU A 244 4.10 6.70 5.58
N LEU A 245 3.15 7.44 4.99
CA LEU A 245 2.89 8.83 5.39
C LEU A 245 2.32 8.95 6.81
N ILE A 246 1.53 7.98 7.27
CA ILE A 246 1.08 7.90 8.67
C ILE A 246 2.27 7.66 9.60
N ASN A 247 3.15 6.69 9.29
CA ASN A 247 4.34 6.44 10.10
C ASN A 247 5.29 7.65 10.10
N PHE A 248 5.41 8.33 8.95
CA PHE A 248 6.18 9.56 8.81
C PHE A 248 5.61 10.69 9.66
N LYS A 249 4.28 10.86 9.71
CA LYS A 249 3.60 11.83 10.59
C LYS A 249 3.85 11.53 12.07
N LEU A 250 3.75 10.26 12.46
CA LEU A 250 3.88 9.85 13.86
C LEU A 250 5.34 9.85 14.33
N ARG A 251 6.30 9.58 13.43
CA ARG A 251 7.75 9.41 13.66
C ARG A 251 8.10 8.29 14.65
N LYS A 252 7.57 8.32 15.87
CA LYS A 252 7.78 7.35 16.93
C LYS A 252 6.48 6.64 17.23
N LEU A 253 6.43 5.33 17.00
CA LEU A 253 5.24 4.53 17.20
C LEU A 253 5.62 3.07 17.55
N PRO A 254 4.74 2.28 18.18
CA PRO A 254 4.96 0.84 18.28
C PRO A 254 4.95 0.13 16.92
N LEU A 255 5.57 -1.04 16.81
CA LEU A 255 5.63 -1.81 15.56
C LEU A 255 4.26 -2.27 15.07
N TYR A 256 3.36 -2.63 15.99
CA TYR A 256 2.04 -3.16 15.63
C TYR A 256 0.94 -2.19 16.01
N THR A 257 -0.08 -2.16 15.17
CA THR A 257 -1.36 -1.48 15.40
C THR A 257 -2.48 -2.47 15.12
N LEU A 258 -3.59 -2.38 15.84
CA LEU A 258 -4.76 -3.22 15.55
C LEU A 258 -5.19 -3.03 14.07
N PRO A 259 -5.43 -4.13 13.32
CA PRO A 259 -5.65 -4.07 11.88
C PRO A 259 -6.83 -3.17 11.46
N ILE A 260 -7.92 -3.12 12.23
CA ILE A 260 -9.08 -2.28 11.89
C ILE A 260 -8.70 -0.80 11.78
N PHE A 261 -7.78 -0.31 12.61
CA PHE A 261 -7.31 1.09 12.54
C PHE A 261 -6.21 1.26 11.51
N ARG A 262 -5.23 0.35 11.47
CA ARG A 262 -4.12 0.39 10.50
C ARG A 262 -4.62 0.37 9.06
N GLU A 263 -5.41 -0.64 8.74
CA GLU A 263 -5.96 -0.82 7.41
C GLU A 263 -7.11 0.13 7.15
N GLY A 264 -7.93 0.42 8.17
CA GLY A 264 -9.07 1.32 8.05
C GLY A 264 -8.67 2.74 7.64
N ILE A 265 -7.62 3.32 8.25
CA ILE A 265 -7.16 4.66 7.84
C ILE A 265 -6.60 4.67 6.42
N ALA A 266 -5.86 3.63 6.03
CA ALA A 266 -5.34 3.51 4.67
C ALA A 266 -6.47 3.37 3.63
N VAL A 267 -7.49 2.56 3.92
CA VAL A 267 -8.68 2.45 3.06
C VAL A 267 -9.45 3.76 2.99
N HIS A 268 -9.68 4.42 4.13
CA HIS A 268 -10.45 5.66 4.17
C HIS A 268 -9.78 6.81 3.40
N LEU A 269 -8.45 6.91 3.46
CA LEU A 269 -7.72 8.02 2.85
C LEU A 269 -7.29 7.74 1.41
N ALA A 270 -7.00 6.47 1.07
CA ALA A 270 -6.34 6.11 -0.19
C ALA A 270 -7.03 4.99 -0.97
N GLY A 271 -7.99 4.31 -0.36
CA GLY A 271 -8.65 3.17 -0.96
C GLY A 271 -7.79 1.91 -0.91
N ARG A 272 -7.95 1.01 -1.88
CA ARG A 272 -7.29 -0.32 -1.91
C ARG A 272 -7.37 -0.96 -3.29
N TRP A 273 -6.28 -1.57 -3.75
CA TRP A 273 -6.22 -2.36 -5.00
C TRP A 273 -6.83 -1.66 -6.21
N GLY A 274 -6.38 -0.43 -6.45
CA GLY A 274 -6.88 0.40 -7.54
C GLY A 274 -8.32 0.90 -7.35
N LYS A 275 -8.97 0.67 -6.20
CA LYS A 275 -10.30 1.24 -5.92
C LYS A 275 -10.13 2.48 -5.05
N ALA A 276 -10.65 3.61 -5.51
CA ALA A 276 -10.62 4.87 -4.78
C ALA A 276 -11.43 4.77 -3.46
N PRO A 277 -11.13 5.63 -2.45
CA PRO A 277 -11.81 5.61 -1.16
C PRO A 277 -13.34 5.57 -1.27
N LYS A 278 -13.92 6.46 -2.08
CA LYS A 278 -15.38 6.57 -2.27
C LYS A 278 -16.02 5.34 -2.89
N THR A 279 -15.29 4.62 -3.73
CA THR A 279 -15.74 3.34 -4.26
C THR A 279 -15.83 2.29 -3.15
N LEU A 280 -14.83 2.22 -2.27
CA LEU A 280 -14.83 1.28 -1.14
C LEU A 280 -15.82 1.66 -0.05
N GLU A 281 -16.09 2.95 0.14
CA GLU A 281 -17.18 3.40 1.02
C GLU A 281 -18.53 2.85 0.55
N GLY A 282 -18.85 2.92 -0.75
CA GLY A 282 -20.08 2.34 -1.30
C GLY A 282 -20.15 0.82 -1.11
N ILE A 283 -19.04 0.11 -1.35
CA ILE A 283 -18.96 -1.35 -1.13
C ILE A 283 -19.15 -1.68 0.36
N GLY A 284 -18.49 -0.95 1.26
CA GLY A 284 -18.59 -1.18 2.69
C GLY A 284 -20.00 -0.94 3.23
N GLU A 285 -20.70 0.06 2.68
CA GLU A 285 -22.07 0.39 3.09
C GLU A 285 -23.01 -0.74 2.70
N PHE A 286 -22.89 -1.25 1.48
CA PHE A 286 -23.60 -2.44 1.04
C PHE A 286 -23.33 -3.64 1.96
N LEU A 287 -22.07 -3.93 2.26
CA LEU A 287 -21.70 -5.06 3.12
C LEU A 287 -22.29 -4.96 4.53
N ILE A 288 -22.35 -3.75 5.09
CA ILE A 288 -22.91 -3.51 6.42
C ILE A 288 -24.45 -3.54 6.37
N SER A 289 -25.07 -2.91 5.37
CA SER A 289 -26.53 -2.82 5.26
C SER A 289 -27.19 -4.17 4.96
N GLN A 290 -26.47 -5.07 4.30
CA GLN A 290 -26.89 -6.45 4.05
C GLN A 290 -26.50 -7.42 5.17
N ASP A 291 -25.97 -6.94 6.30
CA ASP A 291 -25.49 -7.76 7.42
C ASP A 291 -24.46 -8.84 7.00
N ILE A 292 -23.71 -8.58 5.93
CA ILE A 292 -22.60 -9.44 5.48
C ILE A 292 -21.40 -9.26 6.41
N VAL A 293 -21.22 -8.05 6.96
CA VAL A 293 -20.20 -7.74 7.96
C VAL A 293 -20.73 -6.75 8.99
N ASN A 294 -20.36 -6.95 10.25
CA ASN A 294 -20.61 -6.02 11.34
C ASN A 294 -19.25 -5.52 11.87
N VAL A 295 -19.16 -4.25 12.29
CA VAL A 295 -17.95 -3.69 12.90
C VAL A 295 -17.43 -4.57 14.05
N ASP A 296 -18.31 -5.08 14.90
CA ASP A 296 -17.92 -5.93 16.03
C ASP A 296 -17.20 -7.21 15.60
N SER A 297 -17.51 -7.73 14.40
CA SER A 297 -16.88 -8.94 13.86
C SER A 297 -15.47 -8.69 13.30
N ILE A 298 -15.00 -7.45 13.27
CA ILE A 298 -13.68 -7.07 12.75
C ILE A 298 -12.83 -6.23 13.72
N LEU A 299 -13.28 -5.99 14.96
CA LEU A 299 -12.54 -5.16 15.92
C LEU A 299 -11.22 -5.78 16.37
N THR A 300 -11.18 -7.09 16.67
CA THR A 300 -9.96 -7.75 17.17
C THR A 300 -9.03 -8.15 16.03
N MET A 301 -7.73 -8.30 16.32
CA MET A 301 -6.75 -8.76 15.35
C MET A 301 -7.11 -10.14 14.75
N SER A 302 -7.55 -11.08 15.60
CA SER A 302 -7.95 -12.42 15.17
C SER A 302 -9.20 -12.38 14.28
N SER A 303 -10.21 -11.59 14.65
CA SER A 303 -11.45 -11.51 13.89
C SER A 303 -11.27 -10.77 12.57
N PHE A 304 -10.47 -9.70 12.54
CA PHE A 304 -10.12 -8.99 11.31
C PHE A 304 -9.41 -9.93 10.33
N ASN A 305 -8.38 -10.65 10.77
CA ASN A 305 -7.61 -11.55 9.89
C ASN A 305 -8.47 -12.65 9.28
N LYS A 306 -9.42 -13.22 10.03
CA LYS A 306 -10.38 -14.21 9.50
C LYS A 306 -11.28 -13.64 8.41
N ASN A 307 -11.76 -12.41 8.56
CA ASN A 307 -12.65 -11.76 7.59
C ASN A 307 -11.90 -11.06 6.44
N SER A 308 -10.60 -10.80 6.60
CA SER A 308 -9.77 -10.14 5.59
C SER A 308 -9.51 -10.99 4.34
N GLN A 309 -9.62 -12.32 4.45
CA GLN A 309 -9.40 -13.24 3.32
C GLN A 309 -10.44 -13.09 2.21
N ALA A 310 -11.66 -12.66 2.56
CA ALA A 310 -12.72 -12.36 1.59
C ALA A 310 -12.70 -10.89 1.12
N ASP A 311 -11.72 -10.09 1.57
CA ASP A 311 -11.61 -8.65 1.35
C ASP A 311 -12.82 -7.82 1.85
N VAL A 312 -13.70 -8.42 2.65
CA VAL A 312 -14.92 -7.80 3.22
C VAL A 312 -14.59 -6.86 4.38
N ALA A 313 -13.55 -7.18 5.16
CA ALA A 313 -13.19 -6.40 6.35
C ALA A 313 -12.67 -4.99 6.02
N TYR A 314 -11.98 -4.82 4.88
CA TYR A 314 -11.32 -3.56 4.52
C TYR A 314 -12.30 -2.41 4.22
N PRO A 315 -13.31 -2.58 3.35
CA PRO A 315 -14.34 -1.56 3.13
C PRO A 315 -15.04 -1.13 4.43
N ALA A 316 -15.42 -2.09 5.28
CA ALA A 316 -16.09 -1.81 6.55
C ALA A 316 -15.16 -1.07 7.54
N ALA A 317 -13.89 -1.45 7.62
CA ALA A 317 -12.90 -0.76 8.44
C ALA A 317 -12.63 0.67 7.96
N GLY A 318 -12.60 0.89 6.65
CA GLY A 318 -12.49 2.21 6.03
C GLY A 318 -13.65 3.12 6.39
N LEU A 319 -14.88 2.63 6.29
CA LEU A 319 -16.08 3.38 6.70
C LEU A 319 -16.11 3.70 8.19
N PHE A 320 -15.80 2.71 9.02
CA PHE A 320 -15.80 2.91 10.47
C PHE A 320 -14.70 3.91 10.89
N THR A 321 -13.53 3.85 10.24
CA THR A 321 -12.48 4.87 10.41
C THR A 321 -12.94 6.26 9.96
N GLY A 322 -13.61 6.37 8.81
CA GLY A 322 -14.17 7.63 8.35
C GLY A 322 -15.20 8.22 9.32
N TYR A 323 -16.04 7.38 9.93
CA TYR A 323 -16.94 7.79 11.00
C TYR A 323 -16.18 8.31 12.22
N LEU A 324 -15.18 7.57 12.70
CA LEU A 324 -14.40 7.98 13.87
C LEU A 324 -13.71 9.32 13.61
N ILE A 325 -13.11 9.52 12.43
CA ILE A 325 -12.49 10.80 12.04
C ILE A 325 -13.53 11.93 11.96
N ASP A 326 -14.73 11.69 11.44
CA ASP A 326 -15.82 12.68 11.40
C ASP A 326 -16.30 13.07 12.82
N GLU A 327 -16.33 12.10 13.74
CA GLU A 327 -16.78 12.30 15.12
C GLU A 327 -15.74 13.00 16.00
N ILE A 328 -14.47 12.61 15.93
CA ILE A 328 -13.44 13.05 16.89
C ILE A 328 -12.33 13.90 16.26
N GLY A 329 -12.31 14.02 14.92
CA GLY A 329 -11.25 14.69 14.17
C GLY A 329 -10.00 13.83 14.00
N LEU A 330 -9.25 14.07 12.91
CA LEU A 330 -8.07 13.28 12.54
C LEU A 330 -6.98 13.27 13.62
N LYS A 331 -6.72 14.41 14.28
CA LYS A 331 -5.72 14.50 15.34
C LYS A 331 -6.02 13.53 16.49
N LYS A 332 -7.23 13.57 17.03
CA LYS A 332 -7.66 12.69 18.13
C LYS A 332 -7.80 11.23 17.66
N TYR A 333 -8.11 11.00 16.38
CA TYR A 333 -8.02 9.67 15.78
C TYR A 333 -6.59 9.12 15.79
N LEU A 334 -5.56 9.93 15.46
CA LEU A 334 -4.17 9.48 15.52
C LEU A 334 -3.70 9.19 16.96
N GLU A 335 -4.20 9.94 17.95
CA GLU A 335 -4.00 9.61 19.37
C GLU A 335 -4.61 8.24 19.72
N MET A 336 -5.84 7.99 19.26
CA MET A 336 -6.51 6.69 19.41
C MET A 336 -5.77 5.57 18.66
N TYR A 337 -5.26 5.84 17.46
CA TYR A 337 -4.45 4.91 16.68
C TYR A 337 -3.22 4.43 17.48
N LEU A 338 -2.54 5.36 18.15
CA LEU A 338 -1.40 5.03 19.03
C LEU A 338 -1.84 4.25 20.28
N GLU A 339 -3.01 4.54 20.86
CA GLU A 339 -3.57 3.78 21.99
C GLU A 339 -3.93 2.32 21.61
N PHE A 340 -4.18 2.07 20.34
CA PHE A 340 -4.36 0.74 19.75
C PHE A 340 -3.10 0.21 19.04
N SER A 341 -1.94 0.80 19.36
CA SER A 341 -0.63 0.34 18.94
C SER A 341 0.17 -0.20 20.12
N GLY A 342 1.04 -1.18 19.88
CA GLY A 342 1.83 -1.81 20.94
C GLY A 342 2.54 -3.08 20.49
N LYS A 343 2.93 -3.89 21.48
CA LYS A 343 3.49 -5.22 21.23
C LYS A 343 2.41 -6.18 20.70
N PHE A 344 2.81 -7.12 19.84
CA PHE A 344 1.90 -8.07 19.21
C PHE A 344 1.03 -8.87 20.20
N LYS A 345 1.64 -9.49 21.23
CA LYS A 345 0.91 -10.35 22.18
C LYS A 345 -0.19 -9.60 22.96
N PRO A 346 0.07 -8.43 23.58
CA PRO A 346 -0.99 -7.63 24.20
C PRO A 346 -2.13 -7.26 23.25
N LEU A 347 -1.82 -6.81 22.03
CA LEU A 347 -2.85 -6.46 21.04
C LEU A 347 -3.69 -7.67 20.62
N LEU A 348 -3.05 -8.83 20.45
CA LEU A 348 -3.74 -10.09 20.11
C LEU A 348 -4.73 -10.53 21.20
N MET A 349 -4.48 -10.16 22.45
CA MET A 349 -5.30 -10.51 23.61
C MET A 349 -6.45 -9.55 23.88
N LEU A 350 -6.53 -8.41 23.18
CA LEU A 350 -7.64 -7.46 23.34
C LEU A 350 -8.97 -8.10 22.94
N SER A 351 -9.93 -8.09 23.86
CA SER A 351 -11.30 -8.51 23.57
C SER A 351 -12.08 -7.41 22.85
N VAL A 352 -13.23 -7.77 22.28
CA VAL A 352 -14.16 -6.79 21.70
C VAL A 352 -14.57 -5.74 22.74
N ALA A 353 -14.87 -6.16 23.98
CA ALA A 353 -15.27 -5.26 25.06
C ALA A 353 -14.16 -4.26 25.45
N ASP A 354 -12.89 -4.70 25.48
CA ASP A 354 -11.76 -3.81 25.76
C ASP A 354 -11.64 -2.71 24.70
N ILE A 355 -11.80 -3.09 23.42
CA ILE A 355 -11.72 -2.17 22.29
C ILE A 355 -12.90 -1.20 22.30
N GLN A 356 -14.12 -1.70 22.50
CA GLN A 356 -15.32 -0.87 22.61
C GLN A 356 -15.18 0.15 23.75
N HIS A 357 -14.75 -0.28 24.93
CA HIS A 357 -14.57 0.61 26.08
C HIS A 357 -13.58 1.76 25.79
N LYS A 358 -12.46 1.46 25.13
CA LYS A 358 -11.51 2.48 24.68
C LYS A 358 -12.12 3.42 23.63
N ILE A 359 -12.87 2.91 22.65
CA ILE A 359 -13.54 3.78 21.66
C ILE A 359 -14.55 4.72 22.34
N LEU A 360 -15.28 4.25 23.35
CA LEU A 360 -16.22 5.08 24.11
C LEU A 360 -15.53 6.27 24.78
N SER A 361 -14.33 6.07 25.34
CA SER A 361 -13.57 7.17 25.97
C SER A 361 -13.08 8.21 24.94
N PHE A 362 -12.74 7.80 23.73
CA PHE A 362 -12.36 8.74 22.66
C PHE A 362 -13.56 9.49 22.07
N THR A 363 -14.71 8.83 21.94
CA THR A 363 -15.93 9.41 21.34
C THR A 363 -16.81 10.14 22.34
N ASN A 364 -16.53 10.05 23.65
CA ASN A 364 -17.36 10.58 24.74
C ASN A 364 -18.81 10.05 24.72
N LYS A 365 -19.02 8.84 24.21
CA LYS A 365 -20.33 8.17 24.15
C LYS A 365 -20.57 7.36 25.42
N THR A 366 -21.83 7.23 25.84
CA THR A 366 -22.15 6.55 27.11
C THR A 366 -22.08 5.04 27.00
N ASP A 367 -22.41 4.49 25.84
CA ASP A 367 -22.39 3.06 25.56
C ASP A 367 -22.16 2.77 24.06
N TRP A 368 -21.92 1.49 23.77
CA TRP A 368 -21.64 1.05 22.40
C TRP A 368 -22.84 1.23 21.46
N LYS A 369 -24.06 1.19 21.98
CA LYS A 369 -25.25 1.39 21.17
C LYS A 369 -25.30 2.82 20.62
N GLU A 370 -24.89 3.80 21.40
CA GLU A 370 -24.80 5.20 20.94
C GLU A 370 -23.76 5.37 19.82
N VAL A 371 -22.63 4.63 19.88
CA VAL A 371 -21.64 4.57 18.79
C VAL A 371 -22.25 3.95 17.54
N GLN A 372 -22.95 2.82 17.67
CA GLN A 372 -23.62 2.15 16.55
C GLN A 372 -24.71 3.01 15.90
N ASP A 373 -25.53 3.70 16.71
CA ASP A 373 -26.59 4.59 16.22
C ASP A 373 -26.00 5.84 15.53
N SER A 374 -24.90 6.39 16.05
CA SER A 374 -24.14 7.49 15.44
C SER A 374 -23.51 7.04 14.11
N PHE A 375 -22.91 5.85 14.09
CA PHE A 375 -22.33 5.26 12.88
C PHE A 375 -23.39 5.01 11.79
N ALA A 376 -24.55 4.45 12.14
CA ALA A 376 -25.66 4.29 11.21
C ALA A 376 -26.15 5.63 10.63
N SER A 377 -26.14 6.70 11.44
CA SER A 377 -26.47 8.05 10.99
C SER A 377 -25.40 8.62 10.06
N PHE A 378 -24.12 8.36 10.33
CA PHE A 378 -23.02 8.69 9.43
C PHE A 378 -23.18 8.01 8.07
N LEU A 379 -23.48 6.70 8.04
CA LEU A 379 -23.68 5.95 6.78
C LEU A 379 -24.80 6.57 5.92
N LYS A 380 -25.95 6.90 6.54
CA LYS A 380 -27.06 7.56 5.84
C LYS A 380 -26.67 8.91 5.23
N ARG A 381 -25.84 9.70 5.92
CA ARG A 381 -25.33 10.97 5.39
C ARG A 381 -24.38 10.77 4.22
N GLN A 382 -23.46 9.80 4.30
CA GLN A 382 -22.51 9.53 3.21
C GLN A 382 -23.22 9.20 1.89
N ILE A 383 -24.26 8.37 1.93
CA ILE A 383 -25.07 8.03 0.74
C ILE A 383 -25.74 9.28 0.17
N LYS A 384 -26.38 10.08 1.02
CA LYS A 384 -27.19 11.22 0.56
C LYS A 384 -26.35 12.37 0.02
N GLU A 385 -25.21 12.65 0.65
CA GLU A 385 -24.46 13.89 0.42
C GLU A 385 -23.19 13.69 -0.41
N LYS A 386 -22.62 12.48 -0.40
CA LYS A 386 -21.26 12.22 -0.90
C LYS A 386 -21.18 11.08 -1.92
N ALA A 387 -22.31 10.52 -2.34
CA ALA A 387 -22.34 9.55 -3.42
C ALA A 387 -21.73 10.15 -4.70
N LEU A 388 -20.77 9.44 -5.30
CA LEU A 388 -20.20 9.81 -6.59
C LEU A 388 -21.04 9.31 -7.76
N MET A 389 -21.92 8.35 -7.51
CA MET A 389 -22.73 7.68 -8.51
C MET A 389 -24.07 7.23 -7.90
N LEU A 390 -25.16 7.41 -8.64
CA LEU A 390 -26.52 7.13 -8.20
C LEU A 390 -27.35 6.58 -9.37
N PRO A 391 -28.41 5.80 -9.10
CA PRO A 391 -29.34 5.38 -10.14
C PRO A 391 -30.26 6.53 -10.57
N GLY A 392 -30.93 6.35 -11.71
CA GLY A 392 -31.96 7.25 -12.19
C GLY A 392 -31.44 8.49 -12.95
N SER A 393 -32.38 9.39 -13.26
CA SER A 393 -32.17 10.61 -14.04
C SER A 393 -32.33 11.88 -13.18
N GLU A 394 -31.93 13.03 -13.72
CA GLU A 394 -32.19 14.34 -13.13
C GLU A 394 -33.28 15.11 -13.91
N PRO A 395 -34.39 15.54 -13.29
CA PRO A 395 -35.52 16.18 -14.00
C PRO A 395 -35.18 17.46 -14.76
N LYS A 396 -34.05 18.10 -14.44
CA LYS A 396 -33.57 19.35 -15.06
C LYS A 396 -32.30 19.16 -15.88
N ALA A 397 -31.93 17.91 -16.19
CA ALA A 397 -30.75 17.66 -17.00
C ALA A 397 -30.97 18.16 -18.44
N LYS A 398 -29.97 18.86 -18.96
CA LYS A 398 -29.94 19.29 -20.35
C LYS A 398 -29.24 18.23 -21.18
N GLU A 399 -29.87 17.76 -22.25
CA GLU A 399 -29.23 16.85 -23.20
C GLU A 399 -27.98 17.50 -23.81
N VAL A 400 -26.86 16.77 -23.77
CA VAL A 400 -25.59 17.19 -24.37
C VAL A 400 -25.23 16.33 -25.57
N VAL A 401 -25.56 15.04 -25.52
CA VAL A 401 -25.25 14.05 -26.55
C VAL A 401 -26.45 13.11 -26.71
N GLN A 402 -26.84 12.86 -27.96
CA GLN A 402 -27.69 11.75 -28.35
C GLN A 402 -26.93 10.91 -29.38
N HIS A 403 -26.72 9.62 -29.10
CA HIS A 403 -26.04 8.71 -30.00
C HIS A 403 -26.65 7.31 -29.93
N GLU A 404 -27.26 6.87 -31.03
CA GLU A 404 -27.97 5.59 -31.10
C GLU A 404 -29.00 5.44 -29.96
N ASN A 405 -28.78 4.46 -29.08
CA ASN A 405 -29.60 4.14 -27.93
C ASN A 405 -29.10 4.79 -26.62
N ILE A 406 -28.14 5.71 -26.69
CA ILE A 406 -27.54 6.37 -25.52
C ILE A 406 -27.86 7.86 -25.55
N THR A 407 -28.38 8.35 -24.42
CA THR A 407 -28.57 9.77 -24.14
C THR A 407 -27.67 10.17 -22.99
N ILE A 408 -26.82 11.19 -23.20
CA ILE A 408 -26.07 11.84 -22.13
C ILE A 408 -26.66 13.23 -21.91
N SER A 409 -27.05 13.50 -20.68
CA SER A 409 -27.53 14.79 -20.23
C SER A 409 -26.74 15.27 -19.02
N GLU A 410 -26.77 16.56 -18.73
CA GLU A 410 -25.99 17.14 -17.64
C GLU A 410 -26.78 18.14 -16.80
N THR A 411 -26.41 18.25 -15.52
CA THR A 411 -26.79 19.36 -14.63
C THR A 411 -25.55 20.18 -14.26
N SER A 412 -25.61 21.02 -13.22
CA SER A 412 -24.41 21.65 -12.66
C SER A 412 -23.40 20.62 -12.15
N ASP A 413 -23.90 19.56 -11.51
CA ASP A 413 -23.07 18.67 -10.69
C ASP A 413 -22.97 17.25 -11.23
N TRP A 414 -23.87 16.85 -12.15
CA TRP A 414 -24.01 15.47 -12.60
C TRP A 414 -23.95 15.33 -14.13
N PHE A 415 -23.34 14.24 -14.58
CA PHE A 415 -23.66 13.61 -15.86
C PHE A 415 -24.70 12.53 -15.63
N CYS A 416 -25.73 12.49 -16.47
CA CYS A 416 -26.83 11.55 -16.43
C CYS A 416 -26.83 10.75 -17.74
N ILE A 417 -26.74 9.43 -17.64
CA ILE A 417 -26.71 8.50 -18.76
C ILE A 417 -28.05 7.75 -18.78
N GLU A 418 -28.71 7.74 -19.92
CA GLU A 418 -29.83 6.84 -20.23
C GLU A 418 -29.42 5.94 -21.39
N VAL A 419 -29.69 4.63 -21.26
CA VAL A 419 -29.42 3.62 -22.29
C VAL A 419 -30.69 2.84 -22.58
N ASP A 420 -31.13 2.85 -23.84
CA ASP A 420 -32.27 2.11 -24.34
C ASP A 420 -31.86 0.69 -24.76
N GLY A 421 -32.37 -0.33 -24.07
CA GLY A 421 -32.15 -1.73 -24.40
C GLY A 421 -33.12 -2.25 -25.46
N ALA A 422 -32.62 -2.87 -26.53
CA ALA A 422 -33.46 -3.60 -27.47
C ALA A 422 -34.11 -4.85 -26.82
N GLN A 423 -33.33 -5.57 -26.00
CA GLN A 423 -33.77 -6.72 -25.20
C GLN A 423 -33.30 -6.60 -23.75
N VAL A 424 -33.99 -7.30 -22.84
CA VAL A 424 -33.68 -7.27 -21.39
C VAL A 424 -32.22 -7.61 -21.16
N ASP A 425 -31.71 -8.72 -21.69
CA ASP A 425 -30.35 -9.22 -21.45
C ASP A 425 -29.23 -8.49 -22.21
N THR A 426 -29.53 -7.38 -22.91
CA THR A 426 -28.58 -6.71 -23.83
C THR A 426 -28.06 -5.38 -23.34
N VAL A 427 -28.55 -4.86 -22.20
CA VAL A 427 -28.11 -3.54 -21.72
C VAL A 427 -26.78 -3.65 -21.00
N LYS A 428 -25.71 -3.53 -21.77
CA LYS A 428 -24.34 -3.37 -21.32
C LYS A 428 -23.59 -2.48 -22.31
N GLY A 429 -22.50 -1.87 -21.87
CA GLY A 429 -21.71 -1.02 -22.76
C GLY A 429 -20.54 -0.36 -22.06
N ASN A 430 -19.78 0.38 -22.86
CA ASN A 430 -18.63 1.12 -22.39
C ASN A 430 -18.45 2.45 -23.10
N LEU A 431 -18.42 3.52 -22.32
CA LEU A 431 -18.22 4.88 -22.80
C LEU A 431 -16.85 5.38 -22.39
N LEU A 432 -16.02 5.76 -23.36
CA LEU A 432 -14.72 6.38 -23.12
C LEU A 432 -14.82 7.90 -23.14
N PHE A 433 -14.09 8.58 -22.27
CA PHE A 433 -14.07 10.05 -22.15
C PHE A 433 -12.66 10.59 -21.94
N GLY A 434 -12.47 11.89 -22.22
CA GLY A 434 -11.25 12.63 -21.94
C GLY A 434 -10.07 12.15 -22.76
N PHE A 435 -10.12 12.38 -24.07
CA PHE A 435 -8.98 12.12 -24.96
C PHE A 435 -7.79 13.00 -24.55
N ASP A 436 -6.64 12.38 -24.32
CA ASP A 436 -5.36 13.05 -24.12
C ASP A 436 -4.31 12.40 -25.03
N GLU A 437 -3.74 13.20 -25.94
CA GLU A 437 -2.71 12.73 -26.86
C GLU A 437 -1.50 12.13 -26.13
N GLN A 438 -1.20 12.60 -24.91
CA GLN A 438 -0.10 12.09 -24.08
C GLN A 438 -0.31 10.65 -23.63
N LEU A 439 -1.55 10.14 -23.66
CA LEU A 439 -1.88 8.77 -23.28
C LEU A 439 -1.83 7.79 -24.44
N THR A 440 -1.69 8.26 -25.68
CA THR A 440 -1.72 7.40 -26.88
C THR A 440 -0.56 6.40 -26.95
N ALA A 441 0.55 6.65 -26.25
CA ALA A 441 1.71 5.76 -26.20
C ALA A 441 1.79 4.90 -24.92
N PHE A 442 0.78 4.97 -24.04
CA PHE A 442 0.81 4.35 -22.71
C PHE A 442 -0.28 3.30 -22.52
N VAL A 443 0.04 2.30 -21.70
CA VAL A 443 -0.82 1.15 -21.44
C VAL A 443 -1.38 1.22 -20.01
N SER A 444 -2.67 0.90 -19.87
CA SER A 444 -3.31 0.71 -18.57
C SER A 444 -3.51 -0.77 -18.28
N SER A 445 -2.93 -1.26 -17.18
CA SER A 445 -3.14 -2.64 -16.72
C SER A 445 -4.62 -2.92 -16.40
N LEU A 446 -5.30 -1.96 -15.78
CA LEU A 446 -6.73 -2.04 -15.47
C LEU A 446 -7.57 -2.15 -16.75
N LYS A 447 -7.21 -1.42 -17.80
CA LYS A 447 -7.86 -1.56 -19.11
C LYS A 447 -7.67 -2.97 -19.68
N GLY A 448 -6.43 -3.48 -19.70
CA GLY A 448 -6.15 -4.85 -20.17
C GLY A 448 -6.99 -5.91 -19.46
N GLU A 449 -7.13 -5.80 -18.13
CA GLU A 449 -7.99 -6.68 -17.32
C GLU A 449 -9.47 -6.60 -17.73
N GLN A 450 -9.99 -5.38 -17.93
CA GLN A 450 -11.41 -5.16 -18.20
C GLN A 450 -11.85 -5.61 -19.59
N TYR A 451 -10.99 -5.43 -20.61
CA TYR A 451 -11.33 -5.69 -22.02
C TYR A 451 -10.73 -6.97 -22.60
N LYS A 452 -9.84 -7.67 -21.89
CA LYS A 452 -9.18 -8.90 -22.36
C LYS A 452 -8.56 -8.77 -23.77
N SER A 453 -8.07 -7.57 -24.11
CA SER A 453 -7.41 -7.28 -25.38
C SER A 453 -5.90 -7.11 -25.16
N ASP A 454 -5.11 -7.82 -25.97
CA ASP A 454 -3.66 -8.01 -25.81
C ASP A 454 -2.79 -6.82 -26.25
N GLY A 455 -3.29 -5.59 -26.12
CA GLY A 455 -2.50 -4.38 -26.37
C GLY A 455 -2.92 -3.60 -27.61
N ALA A 456 -2.80 -2.27 -27.48
CA ALA A 456 -3.29 -1.22 -28.35
C ALA A 456 -4.82 -0.98 -28.29
N LEU A 457 -5.27 -0.42 -27.17
CA LEU A 457 -6.45 0.45 -27.18
C LEU A 457 -5.96 1.88 -26.95
N ASP A 458 -5.13 2.33 -27.89
CA ASP A 458 -4.37 3.58 -27.95
C ASP A 458 -5.21 4.71 -28.58
N ASP A 459 -6.40 4.93 -28.03
CA ASP A 459 -7.20 6.08 -28.45
C ASP A 459 -7.02 7.26 -27.49
N GLY A 460 -6.00 7.29 -26.63
CA GLY A 460 -5.72 8.43 -25.73
C GLY A 460 -6.78 8.72 -24.65
N PHE A 461 -7.91 7.99 -24.59
CA PHE A 461 -8.96 8.26 -23.61
C PHE A 461 -8.56 7.87 -22.19
N ARG A 462 -8.65 8.84 -21.26
CA ARG A 462 -8.34 8.67 -19.85
C ARG A 462 -9.40 7.89 -19.10
N TYR A 463 -10.68 8.14 -19.34
CA TYR A 463 -11.75 7.57 -18.52
C TYR A 463 -12.58 6.55 -19.29
N GLY A 464 -13.11 5.56 -18.58
CA GLY A 464 -14.10 4.61 -19.09
C GLY A 464 -15.27 4.45 -18.12
N VAL A 465 -16.49 4.43 -18.64
CA VAL A 465 -17.71 4.14 -17.87
C VAL A 465 -18.27 2.83 -18.40
N ARG A 466 -18.09 1.77 -17.62
CA ARG A 466 -18.59 0.43 -17.93
C ARG A 466 -19.87 0.20 -17.14
N PHE A 467 -20.91 -0.26 -17.81
CA PHE A 467 -22.20 -0.55 -17.20
C PHE A 467 -22.79 -1.84 -17.75
N ASP A 468 -23.58 -2.50 -16.92
CA ASP A 468 -24.56 -3.52 -17.28
C ASP A 468 -25.80 -3.39 -16.38
N GLN A 469 -26.74 -4.33 -16.49
CA GLN A 469 -27.98 -4.32 -15.68
C GLN A 469 -27.76 -4.41 -14.17
N ASN A 470 -26.60 -4.87 -13.71
CA ASN A 470 -26.31 -5.12 -12.31
C ASN A 470 -25.43 -4.03 -11.69
N GLU A 471 -24.50 -3.46 -12.46
CA GLU A 471 -23.55 -2.48 -11.95
C GLU A 471 -23.09 -1.47 -12.99
N VAL A 472 -22.58 -0.35 -12.48
CA VAL A 472 -21.84 0.65 -13.27
C VAL A 472 -20.60 1.10 -12.51
N GLY A 473 -19.50 1.30 -13.23
CA GLY A 473 -18.23 1.80 -12.69
C GLY A 473 -17.57 2.80 -13.62
N VAL A 474 -16.93 3.82 -13.03
CA VAL A 474 -16.06 4.78 -13.71
C VAL A 474 -14.61 4.45 -13.39
N TYR A 475 -13.81 4.28 -14.44
CA TYR A 475 -12.41 3.88 -14.41
C TYR A 475 -11.56 5.05 -14.93
N ASP A 476 -10.49 5.41 -14.22
CA ASP A 476 -9.41 6.25 -14.70
C ASP A 476 -8.26 5.34 -15.16
N TYR A 477 -8.12 5.19 -16.47
CA TYR A 477 -7.10 4.35 -17.09
C TYR A 477 -5.71 4.98 -17.01
N ALA A 478 -5.59 6.30 -16.93
CA ALA A 478 -4.28 6.94 -16.77
C ALA A 478 -3.65 6.55 -15.43
N THR A 479 -4.44 6.53 -14.36
CA THR A 479 -3.98 6.13 -13.02
C THR A 479 -4.22 4.64 -12.71
N SER A 480 -4.91 3.91 -13.58
CA SER A 480 -5.35 2.52 -13.36
C SER A 480 -6.21 2.36 -12.09
N HIS A 481 -7.14 3.28 -11.86
CA HIS A 481 -8.05 3.25 -10.72
C HIS A 481 -9.54 3.17 -11.10
N LEU A 482 -10.33 2.41 -10.34
CA LEU A 482 -11.79 2.50 -10.26
C LEU A 482 -12.14 3.66 -9.31
N VAL A 483 -12.62 4.76 -9.86
CA VAL A 483 -12.84 6.03 -9.14
C VAL A 483 -14.24 6.16 -8.57
N ALA A 484 -15.24 5.60 -9.24
CA ALA A 484 -16.61 5.51 -8.75
C ALA A 484 -17.23 4.18 -9.14
N LYS A 485 -18.09 3.65 -8.26
CA LYS A 485 -18.86 2.44 -8.55
C LYS A 485 -20.22 2.50 -7.88
N TYR A 486 -21.21 1.98 -8.57
CA TYR A 486 -22.53 1.67 -8.03
C TYR A 486 -22.77 0.18 -8.24
N ILE A 487 -22.99 -0.52 -7.12
CA ILE A 487 -23.38 -1.94 -7.07
C ILE A 487 -24.70 -1.95 -6.32
N PHE A 488 -25.75 -2.56 -6.88
CA PHE A 488 -27.00 -2.69 -6.16
C PHE A 488 -27.53 -4.11 -6.16
N GLY A 489 -27.26 -4.80 -5.05
CA GLY A 489 -27.94 -6.01 -4.61
C GLY A 489 -28.00 -7.16 -5.63
N LEU A 490 -28.81 -8.17 -5.31
CA LEU A 490 -29.18 -9.21 -6.26
C LEU A 490 -30.26 -8.73 -7.25
N ASN A 491 -30.93 -7.62 -6.95
CA ASN A 491 -32.00 -7.03 -7.75
C ASN A 491 -31.74 -5.52 -7.92
N PRO A 492 -31.38 -5.03 -9.13
CA PRO A 492 -31.21 -3.60 -9.37
C PRO A 492 -32.52 -2.84 -9.10
N SER A 493 -32.41 -1.60 -8.60
CA SER A 493 -33.57 -0.70 -8.45
C SER A 493 -34.22 -0.46 -9.82
N ASP A 494 -35.56 -0.33 -9.85
CA ASP A 494 -36.29 0.09 -11.06
C ASP A 494 -35.85 1.50 -11.54
N GLU A 495 -35.21 2.29 -10.67
CA GLU A 495 -34.58 3.55 -11.05
C GLU A 495 -33.26 3.36 -11.82
N TYR A 496 -32.55 2.24 -11.58
CA TYR A 496 -31.32 1.90 -12.29
C TYR A 496 -31.61 1.16 -13.59
N PHE A 497 -32.34 0.04 -13.51
CA PHE A 497 -32.75 -0.73 -14.66
C PHE A 497 -34.23 -1.06 -14.54
N ASN A 498 -35.01 -0.58 -15.50
CA ASN A 498 -36.44 -0.83 -15.54
C ASN A 498 -36.73 -1.92 -16.58
N GLY A 499 -37.09 -3.12 -16.12
CA GLY A 499 -37.31 -4.28 -17.00
C GLY A 499 -38.47 -4.12 -17.99
N GLU A 500 -39.48 -3.30 -17.67
CA GLU A 500 -40.63 -3.06 -18.56
C GLU A 500 -40.27 -2.14 -19.74
N SER A 501 -39.62 -1.02 -19.45
CA SER A 501 -39.17 -0.05 -20.45
C SER A 501 -37.83 -0.44 -21.09
N LYS A 502 -37.13 -1.41 -20.51
CA LYS A 502 -35.77 -1.85 -20.88
C LYS A 502 -34.76 -0.71 -20.88
N LYS A 503 -34.95 0.27 -19.99
CA LYS A 503 -34.07 1.45 -19.87
C LYS A 503 -33.15 1.29 -18.68
N LEU A 504 -31.87 1.61 -18.90
CA LEU A 504 -30.88 1.75 -17.85
C LEU A 504 -30.58 3.24 -17.64
N ARG A 505 -30.58 3.68 -16.38
CA ARG A 505 -30.41 5.08 -15.99
C ARG A 505 -29.49 5.19 -14.79
N PHE A 506 -28.46 6.01 -14.94
CA PHE A 506 -27.58 6.36 -13.83
C PHE A 506 -27.02 7.75 -14.01
N LYS A 507 -26.47 8.27 -12.92
CA LYS A 507 -25.76 9.54 -12.90
C LYS A 507 -24.49 9.42 -12.08
N PHE A 508 -23.47 10.16 -12.48
CA PHE A 508 -22.23 10.31 -11.72
C PHE A 508 -21.79 11.77 -11.68
N ARG A 509 -21.10 12.15 -10.61
CA ARG A 509 -20.69 13.54 -10.43
C ARG A 509 -19.64 13.94 -11.47
N LYS A 510 -19.70 15.19 -11.95
CA LYS A 510 -18.79 15.67 -13.00
C LYS A 510 -17.31 15.71 -12.57
N ASP A 511 -17.06 15.93 -11.29
CA ASP A 511 -15.72 15.94 -10.71
C ASP A 511 -15.03 14.58 -10.77
N VAL A 512 -15.77 13.47 -10.87
CA VAL A 512 -15.22 12.12 -11.09
C VAL A 512 -14.42 12.03 -12.39
N LEU A 513 -14.81 12.79 -13.42
CA LEU A 513 -14.10 12.87 -14.69
C LEU A 513 -13.18 14.09 -14.78
N HIS A 514 -12.94 14.80 -13.66
CA HIS A 514 -12.24 16.09 -13.67
C HIS A 514 -12.83 17.07 -14.70
N TYR A 515 -14.15 17.02 -14.90
CA TYR A 515 -14.87 17.83 -15.88
C TYR A 515 -14.46 17.59 -17.35
N ALA A 516 -13.86 16.45 -17.71
CA ALA A 516 -13.36 16.12 -19.06
C ALA A 516 -14.43 15.90 -20.16
N LEU A 517 -15.64 16.45 -19.99
CA LEU A 517 -16.70 16.50 -20.99
C LEU A 517 -16.95 17.97 -21.36
N THR A 518 -15.89 18.66 -21.77
CA THR A 518 -15.95 20.08 -22.13
C THR A 518 -16.44 20.31 -23.57
N ASP A 519 -16.27 19.34 -24.48
CA ASP A 519 -16.77 19.39 -25.85
C ASP A 519 -17.56 18.12 -26.23
N LYS A 520 -18.57 18.28 -27.09
CA LYS A 520 -19.56 17.25 -27.45
C LYS A 520 -19.01 16.10 -28.29
N THR A 521 -17.74 16.17 -28.70
CA THR A 521 -17.07 15.23 -29.61
C THR A 521 -16.07 14.30 -28.92
N GLU A 522 -15.89 14.40 -27.60
CA GLU A 522 -14.82 13.71 -26.87
C GLU A 522 -15.25 12.42 -26.17
N PHE A 523 -16.24 11.69 -26.73
CA PHE A 523 -16.59 10.37 -26.23
C PHE A 523 -16.57 9.31 -27.35
N LYS A 524 -16.23 8.08 -26.97
CA LYS A 524 -16.22 6.91 -27.87
C LYS A 524 -17.01 5.77 -27.23
N LEU A 525 -17.96 5.21 -27.98
CA LEU A 525 -18.62 3.96 -27.63
C LEU A 525 -17.75 2.80 -28.11
N LEU A 526 -17.40 1.89 -27.20
CA LEU A 526 -16.82 0.61 -27.60
C LEU A 526 -17.95 -0.37 -27.87
N ALA A 527 -17.98 -0.92 -29.09
CA ALA A 527 -18.82 -2.08 -29.39
C ALA A 527 -18.34 -3.27 -28.54
N ASP A 528 -19.32 -4.03 -28.01
CA ASP A 528 -19.10 -5.22 -27.19
C ASP A 528 -18.26 -6.32 -27.86
#